data_AF-F5XLE2-F1
#
_entry.id   AF-F5XLE2-F1
#
_cell.length_a   1.000
_cell.length_b   1.000
_cell.length_c   1.000
_cell.angle_alpha   90.00
_cell.angle_beta   90.00
_cell.angle_gamma   90.00
#
_symmetry.space_group_name_H-M   'P 1'
#
loop_
_entity.id
_entity.type
_entity.pdbx_description
1 polymer ?
#
loop_
_entity_poly.entity_id
_entity_poly.type
_entity_poly.pdbx_seq_one_letter_code
_entity_poly.pdbx_strand_id
1 'polypeptide(L)'
;MSSESIRVRVAGRELSVVNLDKVLYPAVGYTKAEVISYYSQLAEVLLPYLADRALTRVRFPDGVAGPSFYEKNAPAGTPDWVRTERILTSDGPVDYVVADEPATIVWLANLAALELHAPQWRIATLDPSSRRQGALERGEPLADRIVIDLDPGEGMSIVETARAALIAAERLAADGMVPVPQTSGSKGIQIYAAIAPTPSRQAWAYTKRLNVELHRRQPDFFVSTMSIAERAGRIYLDYNQNLAARNTIAPYSLRGRQQPSVATPLTWDEVAGVTTADGLRFSPEDVLHRVAEHGDLAADLLHPDRPELPSAAEEPERL
;
A
#
# COMPACT_ATOMS: atom_id res chain seq x y z
N MET A 1 17.08 27.48 -17.14
CA MET A 1 16.53 27.01 -18.43
C MET A 1 15.05 26.79 -18.23
N SER A 2 14.19 27.37 -19.08
CA SER A 2 12.74 27.12 -19.00
C SER A 2 12.53 25.62 -19.15
N SER A 3 11.93 24.97 -18.15
CA SER A 3 11.57 23.56 -18.26
C SER A 3 10.62 23.43 -19.46
N GLU A 4 11.02 22.68 -20.48
CA GLU A 4 10.14 22.40 -21.61
C GLU A 4 8.87 21.71 -21.07
N SER A 5 7.73 22.23 -21.49
CA SER A 5 6.43 21.83 -21.00
C SER A 5 5.64 21.27 -22.16
N ILE A 6 5.26 20.00 -22.07
CA ILE A 6 4.52 19.30 -23.11
C ILE A 6 3.08 19.16 -22.65
N ARG A 7 2.12 19.53 -23.51
CA ARG A 7 0.71 19.26 -23.27
C ARG A 7 0.36 17.87 -23.76
N VAL A 8 -0.26 17.09 -22.89
CA VAL A 8 -0.71 15.72 -23.18
C VAL A 8 -2.20 15.58 -22.86
N ARG A 9 -2.88 14.66 -23.52
CA ARG A 9 -4.27 14.31 -23.22
C ARG A 9 -4.32 12.89 -22.67
N VAL A 10 -4.83 12.71 -21.45
CA VAL A 10 -4.96 11.42 -20.78
C VAL A 10 -6.39 11.27 -20.30
N ALA A 11 -7.07 10.18 -20.68
CA ALA A 11 -8.48 9.92 -20.31
C ALA A 11 -9.41 11.14 -20.52
N GLY A 12 -9.20 11.90 -21.60
CA GLY A 12 -9.97 13.11 -21.93
C GLY A 12 -9.53 14.40 -21.23
N ARG A 13 -8.69 14.34 -20.19
CA ARG A 13 -8.12 15.51 -19.50
C ARG A 13 -6.90 16.04 -20.23
N GLU A 14 -6.71 17.36 -20.23
CA GLU A 14 -5.47 18.00 -20.67
C GLU A 14 -4.53 18.23 -19.48
N LEU A 15 -3.26 17.82 -19.64
CA LEU A 15 -2.22 17.97 -18.62
C LEU A 15 -0.98 18.60 -19.22
N SER A 16 -0.25 19.34 -18.40
CA SER A 16 1.06 19.87 -18.75
C SER A 16 2.14 19.10 -17.99
N VAL A 17 2.93 18.31 -18.70
CA VAL A 17 4.07 17.57 -18.12
C VAL A 17 5.36 18.35 -18.35
N VAL A 18 6.21 18.39 -17.33
CA VAL A 18 7.41 19.24 -17.30
C VAL A 18 8.62 18.48 -16.77
N ASN A 19 9.83 18.91 -17.11
CA ASN A 19 11.08 18.35 -16.59
C ASN A 19 11.22 16.84 -16.87
N LEU A 20 10.86 16.40 -18.07
CA LEU A 20 10.79 14.98 -18.43
C LEU A 20 12.15 14.26 -18.31
N ASP A 21 13.23 14.93 -18.69
CA ASP A 21 14.60 14.38 -18.61
C ASP A 21 15.18 14.41 -17.18
N LYS A 22 14.43 14.93 -16.20
CA LYS A 22 14.91 14.97 -14.81
C LYS A 22 15.09 13.55 -14.29
N VAL A 23 16.32 13.20 -13.93
CA VAL A 23 16.65 11.92 -13.31
C VAL A 23 16.11 11.90 -11.88
N LEU A 24 15.17 10.98 -11.60
CA LEU A 24 14.60 10.80 -10.27
C LEU A 24 15.27 9.64 -9.50
N TYR A 25 15.86 8.66 -10.20
CA TYR A 25 16.70 7.60 -9.61
C TYR A 25 18.12 7.63 -10.19
N PRO A 26 19.05 8.38 -9.58
CA PRO A 26 20.40 8.58 -10.14
C PRO A 26 21.22 7.31 -10.32
N ALA A 27 21.00 6.28 -9.49
CA ALA A 27 21.79 5.05 -9.54
C ALA A 27 21.64 4.26 -10.86
N VAL A 28 20.52 4.45 -11.56
CA VAL A 28 20.18 3.76 -12.81
C VAL A 28 19.77 4.73 -13.92
N GLY A 29 19.86 6.05 -13.68
CA GLY A 29 19.46 7.06 -14.66
C GLY A 29 17.95 7.19 -14.90
N TYR A 30 17.09 6.54 -14.10
CA TYR A 30 15.65 6.50 -14.34
C TYR A 30 15.02 7.90 -14.19
N THR A 31 14.39 8.36 -15.26
CA THR A 31 13.89 9.71 -15.47
C THR A 31 12.44 9.89 -15.04
N LYS A 32 12.02 11.14 -14.93
CA LYS A 32 10.63 11.50 -14.68
C LYS A 32 9.70 11.04 -15.82
N ALA A 33 10.17 11.09 -17.07
CA ALA A 33 9.44 10.54 -18.21
C ALA A 33 9.14 9.05 -18.02
N GLU A 34 10.11 8.26 -17.56
CA GLU A 34 9.94 6.82 -17.32
C GLU A 34 9.02 6.55 -16.12
N VAL A 35 9.06 7.38 -15.08
CA VAL A 35 8.08 7.31 -13.97
C VAL A 35 6.66 7.57 -14.48
N ILE A 36 6.47 8.62 -15.29
CA ILE A 36 5.17 8.92 -15.88
C ILE A 36 4.71 7.78 -16.81
N SER A 37 5.62 7.24 -17.63
CA SER A 37 5.35 6.14 -18.54
C SER A 37 4.88 4.88 -17.78
N TYR A 38 5.60 4.49 -16.73
CA TYR A 38 5.25 3.35 -15.88
C TYR A 38 3.83 3.51 -15.31
N TYR A 39 3.58 4.64 -14.63
CA TYR A 39 2.29 4.89 -13.99
C TYR A 39 1.15 5.05 -14.99
N SER A 40 1.42 5.60 -16.18
CA SER A 40 0.41 5.70 -17.25
C SER A 40 0.02 4.32 -17.78
N GLN A 41 0.97 3.40 -17.93
CA GLN A 41 0.70 2.04 -18.41
C GLN A 41 0.03 1.17 -17.33
N LEU A 42 0.41 1.36 -16.06
CA LEU A 42 -0.20 0.63 -14.93
C LEU A 42 -1.54 1.21 -14.49
N ALA A 43 -1.95 2.38 -14.97
CA ALA A 43 -3.06 3.15 -14.41
C ALA A 43 -4.33 2.30 -14.25
N GLU A 44 -4.72 1.53 -15.27
CA GLU A 44 -5.95 0.73 -15.24
C GLU A 44 -5.90 -0.39 -14.18
N VAL A 45 -4.74 -1.00 -13.98
CA VAL A 45 -4.55 -2.09 -13.00
C VAL A 45 -4.35 -1.54 -11.58
N LEU A 46 -3.67 -0.40 -11.43
CA LEU A 46 -3.39 0.21 -10.13
C LEU A 46 -4.60 0.95 -9.54
N LEU A 47 -5.42 1.60 -10.38
CA LEU A 47 -6.52 2.46 -9.94
C LEU A 47 -7.54 1.79 -9.00
N PRO A 48 -7.99 0.54 -9.22
CA PRO A 48 -8.93 -0.12 -8.32
C PRO A 48 -8.47 -0.18 -6.85
N TYR A 49 -7.16 -0.17 -6.61
CA TYR A 49 -6.58 -0.20 -5.26
C TYR A 49 -6.50 1.17 -4.58
N LEU A 50 -6.65 2.25 -5.35
CA LEU A 50 -6.66 3.64 -4.92
C LEU A 50 -8.05 4.28 -4.94
N ALA A 51 -8.95 3.73 -5.74
CA ALA A 51 -10.27 4.28 -6.01
C ALA A 51 -11.07 4.52 -4.72
N ASP A 52 -11.63 5.70 -4.61
CA ASP A 52 -12.38 6.18 -3.44
C ASP A 52 -11.59 6.09 -2.11
N ARG A 53 -10.25 6.19 -2.13
CA ARG A 53 -9.40 6.22 -0.93
C ARG A 53 -8.66 7.54 -0.79
N ALA A 54 -8.51 7.99 0.45
CA ALA A 54 -7.83 9.24 0.79
C ALA A 54 -6.30 9.08 0.67
N LEU A 55 -5.71 9.55 -0.43
CA LEU A 55 -4.31 9.26 -0.75
C LEU A 55 -3.31 10.11 0.02
N THR A 56 -2.33 9.45 0.60
CA THR A 56 -1.09 10.07 1.04
C THR A 56 0.00 9.78 0.02
N ARG A 57 0.73 10.81 -0.42
CA ARG A 57 1.79 10.66 -1.41
C ARG A 57 3.13 10.91 -0.76
N VAL A 58 4.17 10.19 -1.19
CA VAL A 58 5.55 10.58 -0.88
C VAL A 58 6.18 11.14 -2.13
N ARG A 59 6.56 12.42 -2.05
CA ARG A 59 7.09 13.16 -3.19
C ARG A 59 8.59 13.33 -3.09
N PHE A 60 9.24 13.22 -4.25
CA PHE A 60 10.68 13.34 -4.43
C PHE A 60 10.95 14.37 -5.53
N PRO A 61 10.69 15.68 -5.28
CA PRO A 61 10.78 16.70 -6.32
C PRO A 61 12.14 16.72 -7.01
N ASP A 62 13.21 16.43 -6.27
CA ASP A 62 14.60 16.40 -6.71
C ASP A 62 15.20 14.99 -6.83
N GLY A 63 14.34 13.98 -6.92
CA GLY A 63 14.73 12.58 -6.98
C GLY A 63 15.07 11.97 -5.61
N VAL A 64 15.34 10.67 -5.60
CA VAL A 64 15.53 9.85 -4.38
C VAL A 64 16.81 10.15 -3.61
N ALA A 65 17.75 10.89 -4.19
CA ALA A 65 18.94 11.39 -3.51
C ALA A 65 18.70 12.72 -2.76
N GLY A 66 17.60 13.42 -3.09
CA GLY A 66 17.17 14.65 -2.41
C GLY A 66 16.17 14.38 -1.28
N PRO A 67 15.72 15.44 -0.59
CA PRO A 67 14.71 15.31 0.45
C PRO A 67 13.36 14.87 -0.12
N SER A 68 12.70 13.98 0.61
CA SER A 68 11.32 13.54 0.35
C SER A 68 10.37 14.08 1.41
N PHE A 69 9.08 14.18 1.08
CA PHE A 69 8.07 14.51 2.08
C PHE A 69 6.75 13.77 1.85
N TYR A 70 6.07 13.47 2.96
CA TYR A 70 4.71 12.96 2.96
C TYR A 70 3.74 14.11 2.76
N GLU A 71 2.87 13.99 1.75
CA GLU A 71 1.90 15.00 1.37
C GLU A 71 0.49 14.39 1.48
N LYS A 72 -0.26 14.82 2.49
CA LYS A 72 -1.67 14.44 2.69
C LYS A 72 -2.61 15.43 2.01
N ASN A 73 -2.41 16.73 2.26
CA ASN A 73 -3.19 17.79 1.62
C ASN A 73 -2.94 17.85 0.11
N ALA A 74 -3.98 18.14 -0.66
CA ALA A 74 -3.88 18.44 -2.07
C ALA A 74 -2.96 19.66 -2.26
N PRO A 75 -1.98 19.61 -3.19
CA PRO A 75 -1.04 20.69 -3.37
C PRO A 75 -1.75 21.94 -3.91
N ALA A 76 -1.15 23.11 -3.67
CA ALA A 76 -1.59 24.33 -4.33
C ALA A 76 -1.50 24.18 -5.87
N GLY A 77 -2.52 24.64 -6.58
CA GLY A 77 -2.62 24.45 -8.03
C GLY A 77 -3.06 23.05 -8.47
N THR A 78 -3.68 22.27 -7.57
CA THR A 78 -4.40 21.05 -7.95
C THR A 78 -5.43 21.38 -9.04
N PRO A 79 -5.44 20.67 -10.18
CA PRO A 79 -6.42 20.89 -11.24
C PRO A 79 -7.86 20.69 -10.74
N ASP A 80 -8.79 21.47 -11.28
CA ASP A 80 -10.22 21.44 -10.91
C ASP A 80 -10.88 20.07 -11.12
N TRP A 81 -10.39 19.30 -12.08
CA TRP A 81 -10.86 17.96 -12.38
C TRP A 81 -10.31 16.87 -11.45
N VAL A 82 -9.27 17.15 -10.66
CA VAL A 82 -8.77 16.19 -9.65
C VAL A 82 -9.74 16.21 -8.48
N ARG A 83 -10.39 15.07 -8.22
CA ARG A 83 -11.26 14.92 -7.05
C ARG A 83 -10.45 15.12 -5.78
N THR A 84 -10.98 15.96 -4.90
CA THR A 84 -10.48 16.15 -3.54
C THR A 84 -11.60 15.93 -2.53
N GLU A 85 -11.26 15.35 -1.39
CA GLU A 85 -12.22 15.05 -0.33
C GLU A 85 -11.68 15.58 0.99
N ARG A 86 -12.45 16.45 1.65
CA ARG A 86 -12.09 17.03 2.94
C ARG A 86 -12.42 16.05 4.06
N ILE A 87 -11.41 15.63 4.80
CA ILE A 87 -11.56 14.71 5.93
C ILE A 87 -10.98 15.37 7.19
N LEU A 88 -11.75 15.33 8.28
CA LEU A 88 -11.30 15.80 9.58
C LEU A 88 -10.47 14.72 10.29
N THR A 89 -9.21 15.05 10.56
CA THR A 89 -8.26 14.22 11.31
C THR A 89 -8.01 14.81 12.70
N SER A 90 -7.29 14.08 13.56
CA SER A 90 -6.86 14.58 14.87
C SER A 90 -6.00 15.84 14.77
N ASP A 91 -5.28 16.02 13.66
CA ASP A 91 -4.39 17.16 13.42
C ASP A 91 -5.11 18.31 12.68
N GLY A 92 -6.43 18.19 12.48
CA GLY A 92 -7.26 19.15 11.75
C GLY A 92 -7.77 18.64 10.40
N PRO A 93 -8.48 19.50 9.63
CA PRO A 93 -8.97 19.15 8.30
C PRO A 93 -7.83 18.95 7.30
N VAL A 94 -7.97 17.93 6.47
CA VAL A 94 -7.07 17.63 5.36
C VAL A 94 -7.91 17.47 4.09
N ASP A 95 -7.51 18.15 3.03
CA ASP A 95 -8.12 17.99 1.69
C ASP A 95 -7.33 16.91 0.94
N TYR A 96 -7.78 15.66 0.98
CA TYR A 96 -7.07 14.55 0.34
C TYR A 96 -7.33 14.49 -1.16
N VAL A 97 -6.30 14.15 -1.93
CA VAL A 97 -6.47 13.73 -3.33
C VAL A 97 -7.11 12.34 -3.36
N VAL A 98 -8.07 12.14 -4.26
CA VAL A 98 -8.65 10.83 -4.57
C VAL A 98 -8.33 10.51 -6.03
N ALA A 99 -7.64 9.39 -6.28
CA ALA A 99 -7.30 8.97 -7.64
C ALA A 99 -8.31 7.96 -8.17
N ASP A 100 -9.28 8.46 -8.94
CA ASP A 100 -10.35 7.65 -9.55
C ASP A 100 -10.21 7.55 -11.09
N GLU A 101 -9.23 8.22 -11.71
CA GLU A 101 -9.03 8.21 -13.15
C GLU A 101 -7.54 8.23 -13.57
N PRO A 102 -7.17 7.69 -14.75
CA PRO A 102 -5.79 7.62 -15.20
C PRO A 102 -5.07 8.98 -15.28
N ALA A 103 -5.81 10.04 -15.60
CA ALA A 103 -5.26 11.40 -15.64
C ALA A 103 -4.71 11.84 -14.27
N THR A 104 -5.39 11.49 -13.17
CA THR A 104 -4.92 11.81 -11.82
C THR A 104 -3.61 11.07 -11.51
N ILE A 105 -3.46 9.82 -11.94
CA ILE A 105 -2.24 9.05 -11.76
C ILE A 105 -1.05 9.69 -12.51
N VAL A 106 -1.25 10.08 -13.78
CA VAL A 106 -0.22 10.79 -14.56
C VAL A 106 0.12 12.15 -13.96
N TRP A 107 -0.87 12.89 -13.45
CA TRP A 107 -0.64 14.14 -12.76
C TRP A 107 0.20 13.96 -11.48
N LEU A 108 -0.11 12.95 -10.66
CA LEU A 108 0.67 12.62 -9.46
C LEU A 108 2.11 12.25 -9.81
N ALA A 109 2.32 11.43 -10.85
CA ALA A 109 3.66 11.10 -11.35
C ALA A 109 4.41 12.37 -11.82
N ASN A 110 3.71 13.31 -12.49
CA ASN A 110 4.28 14.59 -12.87
C ASN A 110 4.64 15.50 -11.67
N LEU A 111 4.06 15.28 -10.50
CA LEU A 111 4.45 15.94 -9.25
C LEU A 111 5.64 15.26 -8.56
N ALA A 112 6.22 14.23 -9.18
CA ALA A 112 7.21 13.33 -8.59
C ALA A 112 6.71 12.63 -7.31
N ALA A 113 5.40 12.34 -7.24
CA ALA A 113 4.85 11.41 -6.26
C ALA A 113 5.25 10.00 -6.65
N LEU A 114 6.37 9.52 -6.09
CA LEU A 114 6.87 8.17 -6.38
C LEU A 114 6.09 7.13 -5.59
N GLU A 115 5.69 7.43 -4.35
CA GLU A 115 4.93 6.49 -3.55
C GLU A 115 3.48 6.94 -3.36
N LEU A 116 2.54 6.02 -3.59
CA LEU A 116 1.10 6.18 -3.41
C LEU A 116 0.65 5.29 -2.27
N HIS A 117 0.18 5.90 -1.19
CA HIS A 117 -0.27 5.20 0.00
C HIS A 117 -1.77 5.40 0.20
N ALA A 118 -2.47 4.32 0.52
CA ALA A 118 -3.92 4.32 0.70
C ALA A 118 -4.32 3.67 2.03
N PRO A 119 -5.37 4.17 2.70
CA PRO A 119 -5.96 3.50 3.87
C PRO A 119 -6.62 2.17 3.49
N GLN A 120 -6.99 1.38 4.51
CA GLN A 120 -7.71 0.11 4.33
C GLN A 120 -9.23 0.26 4.22
N TRP A 121 -9.72 1.50 4.17
CA TRP A 121 -11.14 1.85 4.04
C TRP A 121 -11.36 2.77 2.83
N ARG A 122 -12.61 2.90 2.39
CA ARG A 122 -13.04 3.81 1.31
C ARG A 122 -13.83 4.99 1.84
N ILE A 123 -13.75 6.15 1.20
CA ILE A 123 -14.39 7.41 1.62
C ILE A 123 -15.92 7.26 1.68
N ALA A 124 -16.50 6.45 0.80
CA ALA A 124 -17.92 6.09 0.83
C ALA A 124 -18.37 5.44 2.14
N THR A 125 -17.45 4.81 2.89
CA THR A 125 -17.77 4.16 4.18
C THR A 125 -17.79 5.12 5.37
N LEU A 126 -17.34 6.36 5.18
CA LEU A 126 -17.43 7.39 6.21
C LEU A 126 -18.89 7.81 6.40
N ASP A 127 -19.33 7.89 7.65
CA ASP A 127 -20.61 8.52 8.01
C ASP A 127 -20.66 9.95 7.39
N PRO A 128 -21.68 10.27 6.57
CA PRO A 128 -21.82 11.60 5.98
C PRO A 128 -21.81 12.74 7.01
N SER A 129 -22.27 12.50 8.23
CA SER A 129 -22.25 13.47 9.34
C SER A 129 -20.85 13.64 9.95
N SER A 130 -20.03 12.60 9.94
CA SER A 130 -18.66 12.60 10.48
C SER A 130 -17.66 13.29 9.53
N ARG A 131 -17.95 13.35 8.21
CA ARG A 131 -17.19 14.16 7.23
C ARG A 131 -17.08 15.63 7.62
N ARG A 132 -18.05 16.16 8.39
CA ARG A 132 -18.09 17.55 8.86
C ARG A 132 -17.78 17.71 10.36
N GLN A 133 -17.68 16.62 11.12
CA GLN A 133 -17.39 16.61 12.55
C GLN A 133 -16.50 15.41 12.92
N GLY A 134 -15.18 15.54 12.74
CA GLY A 134 -14.19 14.56 13.22
C GLY A 134 -14.46 13.14 12.73
N ALA A 135 -14.22 12.86 11.45
CA ALA A 135 -14.50 11.56 10.83
C ALA A 135 -13.81 10.40 11.57
N LEU A 136 -12.68 10.64 12.22
CA LEU A 136 -11.96 9.66 13.02
C LEU A 136 -12.33 9.66 14.52
N GLU A 137 -13.16 10.59 14.97
CA GLU A 137 -13.51 10.79 16.40
C GLU A 137 -14.92 10.29 16.77
N ARG A 138 -15.87 10.23 15.83
CA ARG A 138 -17.27 9.82 16.12
C ARG A 138 -17.87 8.72 15.22
N GLY A 139 -17.28 8.42 14.07
CA GLY A 139 -17.80 7.40 13.14
C GLY A 139 -16.64 6.72 12.41
N GLU A 140 -16.08 5.69 13.03
CA GLU A 140 -14.92 4.98 12.51
C GLU A 140 -15.19 4.41 11.11
N PRO A 141 -14.30 4.66 10.11
CA PRO A 141 -14.49 4.11 8.77
C PRO A 141 -14.52 2.59 8.78
N LEU A 142 -15.30 2.04 7.85
CA LEU A 142 -15.35 0.60 7.63
C LEU A 142 -14.21 0.21 6.68
N ALA A 143 -13.26 -0.54 7.21
CA ALA A 143 -12.24 -1.19 6.43
C ALA A 143 -12.88 -2.25 5.52
N ASP A 144 -12.42 -2.32 4.28
CA ASP A 144 -12.85 -3.30 3.28
C ASP A 144 -11.74 -4.29 2.90
N ARG A 145 -10.57 -4.13 3.54
CA ARG A 145 -9.44 -5.05 3.50
C ARG A 145 -8.67 -4.98 4.82
N ILE A 146 -7.89 -6.02 5.11
CA ILE A 146 -6.86 -5.99 6.15
C ILE A 146 -5.48 -6.12 5.52
N VAL A 147 -4.46 -5.76 6.29
CA VAL A 147 -3.05 -5.95 5.94
C VAL A 147 -2.29 -6.59 7.11
N ILE A 148 -1.55 -7.64 6.81
CA ILE A 148 -0.54 -8.23 7.68
C ILE A 148 0.81 -7.75 7.16
N ASP A 149 1.35 -6.71 7.80
CA ASP A 149 2.64 -6.11 7.43
C ASP A 149 3.76 -6.81 8.21
N LEU A 150 4.54 -7.63 7.53
CA LEU A 150 5.60 -8.43 8.13
C LEU A 150 6.94 -7.70 8.01
N ASP A 151 7.45 -7.25 9.15
CA ASP A 151 8.71 -6.56 9.28
C ASP A 151 9.80 -7.51 9.83
N PRO A 152 10.83 -7.83 9.03
CA PRO A 152 11.98 -8.57 9.53
C PRO A 152 12.79 -7.73 10.52
N GLY A 153 13.04 -8.29 11.70
CA GLY A 153 14.01 -7.73 12.63
C GLY A 153 15.46 -7.86 12.14
N GLU A 154 16.40 -7.32 12.91
CA GLU A 154 17.81 -7.41 12.58
C GLU A 154 18.25 -8.88 12.43
N GLY A 155 19.04 -9.17 11.39
CA GLY A 155 19.50 -10.52 11.07
C GLY A 155 18.52 -11.38 10.26
N MET A 156 17.31 -10.88 9.97
CA MET A 156 16.31 -11.55 9.12
C MET A 156 16.29 -10.93 7.72
N SER A 157 15.92 -11.74 6.71
CA SER A 157 15.84 -11.35 5.32
C SER A 157 14.42 -11.55 4.75
N ILE A 158 14.28 -11.33 3.43
CA ILE A 158 13.03 -11.63 2.72
C ILE A 158 12.68 -13.13 2.79
N VAL A 159 13.66 -14.02 2.95
CA VAL A 159 13.44 -15.48 3.04
C VAL A 159 12.67 -15.83 4.30
N GLU A 160 13.08 -15.29 5.45
CA GLU A 160 12.34 -15.49 6.70
C GLU A 160 10.98 -14.79 6.67
N THR A 161 10.92 -13.61 6.04
CA THR A 161 9.65 -12.90 5.88
C THR A 161 8.66 -13.66 5.01
N ALA A 162 9.14 -14.37 3.97
CA ALA A 162 8.32 -15.23 3.12
C ALA A 162 7.79 -16.46 3.87
N ARG A 163 8.61 -17.09 4.71
CA ARG A 163 8.16 -18.16 5.61
C ARG A 163 7.07 -17.67 6.57
N ALA A 164 7.27 -16.50 7.17
CA ALA A 164 6.25 -15.88 8.00
C ALA A 164 4.97 -15.56 7.21
N ALA A 165 5.10 -15.16 5.94
CA ALA A 165 3.97 -14.88 5.08
C ALA A 165 3.14 -16.13 4.80
N LEU A 166 3.76 -17.27 4.52
CA LEU A 166 3.07 -18.55 4.33
C LEU A 166 2.27 -18.96 5.58
N ILE A 167 2.88 -18.84 6.76
CA ILE A 167 2.23 -19.16 8.05
C ILE A 167 1.01 -18.26 8.28
N ALA A 168 1.18 -16.95 8.08
CA ALA A 168 0.09 -16.00 8.25
C ALA A 168 -1.03 -16.23 7.22
N ALA A 169 -0.69 -16.55 5.97
CA ALA A 169 -1.64 -16.84 4.91
C ALA A 169 -2.47 -18.08 5.20
N GLU A 170 -1.86 -19.18 5.64
CA GLU A 170 -2.57 -20.39 6.06
C GLU A 170 -3.57 -20.07 7.18
N ARG A 171 -3.15 -19.25 8.15
CA ARG A 171 -4.01 -18.84 9.25
C ARG A 171 -5.17 -17.93 8.80
N LEU A 172 -4.95 -17.01 7.86
CA LEU A 172 -6.01 -16.19 7.26
C LEU A 172 -6.99 -17.07 6.45
N ALA A 173 -6.48 -18.04 5.69
CA ALA A 173 -7.28 -18.97 4.91
C ALA A 173 -8.16 -19.85 5.81
N ALA A 174 -7.68 -20.23 7.00
CA ALA A 174 -8.50 -20.93 8.00
C ALA A 174 -9.70 -20.12 8.50
N ASP A 175 -9.64 -18.78 8.43
CA ASP A 175 -10.77 -17.88 8.71
C ASP A 175 -11.62 -17.58 7.46
N GLY A 176 -11.40 -18.30 6.35
CA GLY A 176 -12.15 -18.15 5.11
C GLY A 176 -11.72 -16.97 4.23
N MET A 177 -10.60 -16.31 4.56
CA MET A 177 -10.04 -15.23 3.73
C MET A 177 -9.20 -15.75 2.57
N VAL A 178 -9.13 -14.96 1.49
CA VAL A 178 -8.21 -15.19 0.37
C VAL A 178 -7.01 -14.24 0.53
N PRO A 179 -5.86 -14.74 1.01
CA PRO A 179 -4.69 -13.91 1.24
C PRO A 179 -3.93 -13.63 -0.06
N VAL A 180 -3.55 -12.37 -0.27
CA VAL A 180 -2.81 -11.87 -1.42
C VAL A 180 -1.45 -11.35 -0.96
N PRO A 181 -0.34 -12.00 -1.35
CA PRO A 181 1.00 -11.57 -0.97
C PRO A 181 1.49 -10.44 -1.89
N GLN A 182 2.22 -9.50 -1.30
CA GLN A 182 2.84 -8.39 -2.01
C GLN A 182 4.17 -8.07 -1.35
N THR A 183 5.23 -7.85 -2.14
CA THR A 183 6.42 -7.23 -1.56
C THR A 183 6.15 -5.77 -1.25
N SER A 184 6.70 -5.28 -0.13
CA SER A 184 6.65 -3.86 0.18
C SER A 184 7.45 -3.00 -0.83
N GLY A 185 8.29 -3.61 -1.68
CA GLY A 185 9.36 -2.94 -2.44
C GLY A 185 10.56 -2.51 -1.57
N SER A 186 10.54 -2.81 -0.27
CA SER A 186 11.63 -2.59 0.68
C SER A 186 12.30 -3.91 1.08
N LYS A 187 12.01 -4.42 2.28
CA LYS A 187 12.60 -5.64 2.88
C LYS A 187 11.54 -6.62 3.37
N GLY A 188 10.28 -6.19 3.50
CA GLY A 188 9.18 -6.99 4.03
C GLY A 188 8.16 -7.39 2.99
N ILE A 189 7.26 -8.30 3.40
CA ILE A 189 6.09 -8.76 2.65
C ILE A 189 4.84 -8.29 3.39
N GLN A 190 3.87 -7.81 2.62
CA GLN A 190 2.53 -7.51 3.06
C GLN A 190 1.59 -8.60 2.56
N ILE A 191 0.66 -9.01 3.41
CA ILE A 191 -0.40 -9.93 3.02
C ILE A 191 -1.71 -9.18 3.19
N TYR A 192 -2.40 -8.96 2.10
CA TYR A 192 -3.72 -8.35 2.13
C TYR A 192 -4.79 -9.43 2.07
N ALA A 193 -5.97 -9.12 2.61
CA ALA A 193 -7.17 -9.91 2.37
C ALA A 193 -8.38 -8.98 2.32
N ALA A 194 -9.26 -9.19 1.35
CA ALA A 194 -10.55 -8.49 1.33
C ALA A 194 -11.43 -9.00 2.47
N ILE A 195 -12.17 -8.09 3.11
CA ILE A 195 -13.09 -8.40 4.20
C ILE A 195 -14.40 -7.66 4.01
N ALA A 196 -15.48 -8.19 4.57
CA ALA A 196 -16.75 -7.47 4.66
C ALA A 196 -16.51 -6.12 5.38
N PRO A 197 -17.24 -5.05 5.02
CA PRO A 197 -17.09 -3.73 5.65
C PRO A 197 -17.11 -3.83 7.18
N THR A 198 -15.97 -3.57 7.81
CA THR A 198 -15.76 -3.80 9.24
C THR A 198 -15.15 -2.55 9.87
N PRO A 199 -15.61 -2.10 11.06
CA PRO A 199 -14.96 -1.00 11.77
C PRO A 199 -13.44 -1.20 11.86
N SER A 200 -12.67 -0.17 11.48
CA SER A 200 -11.21 -0.27 11.42
C SER A 200 -10.58 -0.76 12.74
N ARG A 201 -11.19 -0.45 13.90
CA ARG A 201 -10.74 -0.92 15.21
C ARG A 201 -10.92 -2.42 15.38
N GLN A 202 -11.98 -2.99 14.81
CA GLN A 202 -12.23 -4.43 14.84
C GLN A 202 -11.26 -5.16 13.92
N ALA A 203 -10.98 -4.62 12.72
CA ALA A 203 -9.93 -5.14 11.84
C ALA A 203 -8.53 -5.09 12.50
N TRP A 204 -8.20 -3.97 13.15
CA TRP A 204 -7.00 -3.86 13.98
C TRP A 204 -6.97 -4.86 15.13
N ALA A 205 -8.08 -5.06 15.83
CA ALA A 205 -8.16 -6.00 16.94
C ALA A 205 -7.93 -7.45 16.47
N TYR A 206 -8.49 -7.82 15.31
CA TYR A 206 -8.25 -9.11 14.67
C TYR A 206 -6.75 -9.33 14.37
N THR A 207 -6.12 -8.40 13.65
CA THR A 207 -4.69 -8.53 13.30
C THR A 207 -3.77 -8.50 14.52
N LYS A 208 -4.16 -7.79 15.59
CA LYS A 208 -3.46 -7.84 16.88
C LYS A 208 -3.59 -9.21 17.56
N ARG A 209 -4.78 -9.84 17.54
CA ARG A 209 -4.96 -11.21 18.06
C ARG A 209 -4.11 -12.21 17.28
N LEU A 210 -4.12 -12.10 15.95
CA LEU A 210 -3.28 -12.91 15.07
C LEU A 210 -1.80 -12.81 15.44
N ASN A 211 -1.28 -11.60 15.67
CA ASN A 211 0.11 -11.42 16.11
C ASN A 211 0.42 -12.14 17.43
N VAL A 212 -0.47 -12.04 18.43
CA VAL A 212 -0.34 -12.73 19.72
C VAL A 212 -0.38 -14.25 19.53
N GLU A 213 -1.28 -14.74 18.68
CA GLU A 213 -1.41 -16.16 18.35
C GLU A 213 -0.15 -16.72 17.69
N LEU A 214 0.36 -16.04 16.66
CA LEU A 214 1.58 -16.45 15.94
C LEU A 214 2.81 -16.44 16.87
N HIS A 215 2.94 -15.40 17.70
CA HIS A 215 3.99 -15.36 18.73
C HIS A 215 3.87 -16.49 19.74
N ARG A 216 2.67 -16.83 20.21
CA ARG A 216 2.46 -17.95 21.14
C ARG A 216 2.85 -19.29 20.49
N ARG A 217 2.52 -19.49 19.21
CA ARG A 217 2.83 -20.73 18.48
C ARG A 217 4.31 -20.88 18.13
N GLN A 218 4.99 -19.78 17.79
CA GLN A 218 6.41 -19.78 17.42
C GLN A 218 7.15 -18.58 18.04
N PRO A 219 7.40 -18.60 19.37
CA PRO A 219 7.95 -17.45 20.11
C PRO A 219 9.39 -17.10 19.74
N ASP A 220 10.13 -18.04 19.14
CA ASP A 220 11.48 -17.81 18.64
C ASP A 220 11.50 -17.20 17.24
N PHE A 221 10.37 -17.17 16.53
CA PHE A 221 10.27 -16.69 15.16
C PHE A 221 9.42 -15.42 15.02
N PHE A 222 8.33 -15.30 15.78
CA PHE A 222 7.50 -14.08 15.82
C PHE A 222 7.69 -13.32 17.13
N VAL A 223 7.47 -12.01 17.10
CA VAL A 223 7.47 -11.14 18.29
C VAL A 223 6.18 -10.34 18.39
N SER A 224 5.57 -10.36 19.58
CA SER A 224 4.30 -9.68 19.83
C SER A 224 4.44 -8.22 20.28
N THR A 225 5.65 -7.80 20.66
CA THR A 225 5.93 -6.48 21.21
C THR A 225 6.46 -5.51 20.15
N MET A 226 6.23 -4.21 20.40
CA MET A 226 6.75 -3.16 19.52
C MET A 226 8.23 -2.85 19.75
N SER A 227 8.84 -3.36 20.83
CA SER A 227 10.22 -3.04 21.21
C SER A 227 11.21 -3.52 20.15
N ILE A 228 11.94 -2.59 19.52
CA ILE A 228 12.96 -2.90 18.50
C ILE A 228 14.02 -3.86 19.06
N ALA A 229 14.39 -3.70 20.34
CA ALA A 229 15.38 -4.54 21.00
C ALA A 229 14.98 -6.03 21.07
N GLU A 230 13.67 -6.32 21.06
CA GLU A 230 13.14 -7.69 21.15
C GLU A 230 12.92 -8.34 19.77
N ARG A 231 13.15 -7.60 18.68
CA ARG A 231 12.92 -8.07 17.29
C ARG A 231 14.12 -8.77 16.66
N ALA A 232 15.31 -8.70 17.26
CA ALA A 232 16.50 -9.32 16.68
C ALA A 232 16.25 -10.83 16.42
N GLY A 233 16.46 -11.26 15.18
CA GLY A 233 16.20 -12.63 14.75
C GLY A 233 14.73 -13.05 14.67
N ARG A 234 13.78 -12.11 14.71
CA ARG A 234 12.32 -12.39 14.71
C ARG A 234 11.57 -11.52 13.72
N ILE A 235 10.37 -11.97 13.34
CA ILE A 235 9.42 -11.25 12.51
C ILE A 235 8.39 -10.55 13.39
N TYR A 236 8.25 -9.24 13.20
CA TYR A 236 7.19 -8.46 13.82
C TYR A 236 6.03 -8.28 12.83
N LEU A 237 4.81 -8.48 13.30
CA LEU A 237 3.60 -8.16 12.55
C LEU A 237 3.12 -6.77 12.97
N ASP A 238 3.24 -5.78 12.09
CA ASP A 238 2.79 -4.42 12.38
C ASP A 238 1.26 -4.27 12.24
N TYR A 239 0.55 -4.81 13.24
CA TYR A 239 -0.91 -4.78 13.28
C TYR A 239 -1.49 -3.35 13.28
N ASN A 240 -0.69 -2.33 13.63
CA ASN A 240 -1.13 -0.93 13.63
C ASN A 240 -1.50 -0.42 12.24
N GLN A 241 -1.01 -1.04 11.15
CA GLN A 241 -1.34 -0.63 9.77
C GLN A 241 -2.84 -0.73 9.43
N ASN A 242 -3.62 -1.42 10.26
CA ASN A 242 -5.08 -1.55 10.15
C ASN A 242 -5.86 -0.47 10.91
N LEU A 243 -5.19 0.43 11.65
CA LEU A 243 -5.88 1.58 12.26
C LEU A 243 -6.35 2.55 11.17
N ALA A 244 -7.51 3.17 11.36
CA ALA A 244 -8.10 4.10 10.40
C ALA A 244 -7.19 5.28 9.99
N ALA A 245 -6.31 5.72 10.90
CA ALA A 245 -5.36 6.81 10.66
C ALA A 245 -4.09 6.39 9.90
N ARG A 246 -3.91 5.09 9.61
CA ARG A 246 -2.77 4.55 8.87
C ARG A 246 -3.12 4.32 7.41
N ASN A 247 -2.06 4.26 6.60
CA ASN A 247 -2.10 3.92 5.20
C ASN A 247 -0.89 3.05 4.89
N THR A 248 -1.01 2.26 3.84
CA THR A 248 0.08 1.41 3.34
C THR A 248 0.33 1.71 1.88
N ILE A 249 1.54 1.34 1.42
CA ILE A 249 1.91 1.43 0.03
C ILE A 249 0.92 0.61 -0.82
N ALA A 250 0.35 1.24 -1.84
CA ALA A 250 -0.61 0.57 -2.70
C ALA A 250 0.09 -0.45 -3.62
N PRO A 251 -0.62 -1.53 -4.02
CA PRO A 251 -0.19 -2.41 -5.10
C PRO A 251 0.26 -1.62 -6.32
N TYR A 252 1.38 -2.05 -6.90
CA TYR A 252 2.02 -1.47 -8.09
C TYR A 252 2.61 -0.06 -7.91
N SER A 253 2.61 0.52 -6.69
CA SER A 253 3.29 1.79 -6.45
C SER A 253 4.81 1.63 -6.46
N LEU A 254 5.51 2.60 -7.07
CA LEU A 254 6.97 2.71 -6.93
C LEU A 254 7.36 3.03 -5.49
N ARG A 255 8.62 2.75 -5.17
CA ARG A 255 9.28 3.11 -3.91
C ARG A 255 10.38 4.13 -4.13
N GLY A 256 10.49 5.10 -3.23
CA GLY A 256 11.56 6.11 -3.23
C GLY A 256 12.88 5.55 -2.67
N ARG A 257 13.42 4.53 -3.32
CA ARG A 257 14.69 3.87 -2.97
C ARG A 257 15.79 4.23 -3.95
N GLN A 258 17.01 3.77 -3.70
CA GLN A 258 18.16 4.00 -4.58
C GLN A 258 17.88 3.57 -6.04
N GLN A 259 17.11 2.50 -6.22
CA GLN A 259 16.60 2.01 -7.50
C GLN A 259 15.06 1.99 -7.48
N PRO A 260 14.38 2.08 -8.64
CA PRO A 260 12.91 2.16 -8.74
C PRO A 260 12.23 0.83 -8.48
N SER A 261 12.35 0.28 -7.26
CA SER A 261 11.62 -0.92 -6.87
C SER A 261 10.12 -0.65 -6.72
N VAL A 262 9.30 -1.67 -6.95
CA VAL A 262 7.83 -1.60 -6.87
C VAL A 262 7.29 -2.41 -5.69
N ALA A 263 6.16 -1.98 -5.12
CA ALA A 263 5.35 -2.81 -4.25
C ALA A 263 4.54 -3.80 -5.10
N THR A 264 5.02 -5.03 -5.25
CA THR A 264 4.58 -5.94 -6.31
C THR A 264 3.76 -7.11 -5.74
N PRO A 265 2.51 -7.29 -6.15
CA PRO A 265 1.75 -8.52 -5.92
C PRO A 265 2.45 -9.77 -6.48
N LEU A 266 2.40 -10.86 -5.72
CA LEU A 266 3.13 -12.10 -5.98
C LEU A 266 2.19 -13.29 -6.11
N THR A 267 2.70 -14.37 -6.70
CA THR A 267 2.13 -15.70 -6.51
C THR A 267 2.65 -16.34 -5.22
N TRP A 268 1.88 -17.26 -4.64
CA TRP A 268 2.34 -18.02 -3.47
C TRP A 268 3.52 -18.94 -3.79
N ASP A 269 3.64 -19.43 -5.02
CA ASP A 269 4.79 -20.23 -5.48
C ASP A 269 6.09 -19.42 -5.44
N GLU A 270 6.07 -18.14 -5.83
CA GLU A 270 7.22 -17.25 -5.72
C GLU A 270 7.61 -16.99 -4.26
N VAL A 271 6.62 -16.81 -3.38
CA VAL A 271 6.85 -16.65 -1.94
C VAL A 271 7.48 -17.92 -1.36
N ALA A 272 6.99 -19.11 -1.73
CA ALA A 272 7.56 -20.38 -1.28
C ALA A 272 8.96 -20.67 -1.87
N GLY A 273 9.22 -20.20 -3.09
CA GLY A 273 10.45 -20.48 -3.84
C GLY A 273 11.62 -19.54 -3.55
N VAL A 274 11.44 -18.47 -2.78
CA VAL A 274 12.53 -17.51 -2.53
C VAL A 274 13.62 -18.09 -1.61
N THR A 275 14.87 -18.01 -2.06
CA THR A 275 16.03 -18.53 -1.32
C THR A 275 17.14 -17.50 -1.08
N THR A 276 17.04 -16.31 -1.69
CA THR A 276 18.07 -15.27 -1.63
C THR A 276 17.55 -14.02 -0.93
N ALA A 277 18.44 -13.31 -0.21
CA ALA A 277 18.09 -12.11 0.53
C ALA A 277 17.62 -10.93 -0.36
N ASP A 278 18.04 -10.93 -1.63
CA ASP A 278 17.67 -9.92 -2.63
C ASP A 278 16.52 -10.38 -3.54
N GLY A 279 15.91 -11.54 -3.26
CA GLY A 279 14.77 -12.07 -4.01
C GLY A 279 13.52 -11.20 -3.90
N LEU A 280 12.57 -11.41 -4.83
CA LEU A 280 11.26 -10.74 -4.87
C LEU A 280 11.33 -9.20 -4.99
N ARG A 281 12.41 -8.66 -5.56
CA ARG A 281 12.53 -7.24 -5.92
C ARG A 281 12.29 -7.08 -7.41
N PHE A 282 11.34 -6.21 -7.77
CA PHE A 282 10.94 -6.00 -9.15
C PHE A 282 11.16 -4.53 -9.53
N SER A 283 11.70 -4.33 -10.72
CA SER A 283 11.79 -3.03 -11.40
C SER A 283 10.43 -2.67 -12.04
N PRO A 284 10.27 -1.43 -12.53
CA PRO A 284 9.03 -1.02 -13.20
C PRO A 284 8.78 -1.84 -14.48
N GLU A 285 9.85 -2.21 -15.20
CA GLU A 285 9.79 -3.05 -16.39
C GLU A 285 9.36 -4.48 -16.07
N ASP A 286 9.93 -5.07 -15.02
CA ASP A 286 9.52 -6.41 -14.56
C ASP A 286 8.03 -6.45 -14.23
N VAL A 287 7.51 -5.40 -13.56
CA VAL A 287 6.09 -5.33 -13.20
C VAL A 287 5.19 -5.18 -14.42
N LEU A 288 5.59 -4.38 -15.42
CA LEU A 288 4.85 -4.27 -16.68
C LEU A 288 4.77 -5.63 -17.39
N HIS A 289 5.90 -6.36 -17.47
CA HIS A 289 5.92 -7.70 -18.05
C HIS A 289 5.03 -8.68 -17.28
N ARG A 290 5.11 -8.67 -15.95
CA ARG A 290 4.29 -9.52 -15.08
C ARG A 290 2.80 -9.28 -15.25
N VAL A 291 2.38 -8.01 -15.33
CA VAL A 291 0.97 -7.68 -15.55
C VAL A 291 0.51 -8.14 -16.93
N ALA A 292 1.36 -8.05 -17.96
CA ALA A 292 1.04 -8.57 -19.28
C ALA A 292 0.94 -10.10 -19.31
N GLU A 293 1.76 -10.81 -18.52
CA GLU A 293 1.81 -12.27 -18.47
C GLU A 293 0.72 -12.88 -17.58
N HIS A 294 0.56 -12.35 -16.37
CA HIS A 294 -0.28 -12.93 -15.31
C HIS A 294 -1.60 -12.17 -15.10
N GLY A 295 -1.74 -10.98 -15.69
CA GLY A 295 -2.81 -10.06 -15.31
C GLY A 295 -2.57 -9.45 -13.92
N ASP A 296 -3.66 -9.11 -13.24
CA ASP A 296 -3.61 -8.51 -11.92
C ASP A 296 -3.57 -9.57 -10.81
N LEU A 297 -2.37 -9.82 -10.28
CA LEU A 297 -2.15 -10.78 -9.19
C LEU A 297 -2.76 -10.34 -7.84
N ALA A 298 -3.26 -9.10 -7.73
CA ALA A 298 -3.98 -8.64 -6.54
C ALA A 298 -5.50 -8.62 -6.70
N ALA A 299 -6.03 -9.12 -7.83
CA ALA A 299 -7.45 -9.03 -8.19
C ALA A 299 -8.40 -9.65 -7.15
N ASP A 300 -7.95 -10.66 -6.38
CA ASP A 300 -8.74 -11.24 -5.29
C ASP A 300 -9.11 -10.21 -4.21
N LEU A 301 -8.34 -9.13 -4.03
CA LEU A 301 -8.71 -8.02 -3.13
C LEU A 301 -9.90 -7.21 -3.63
N LEU A 302 -10.22 -7.30 -4.92
CA LEU A 302 -11.31 -6.59 -5.56
C LEU A 302 -12.58 -7.46 -5.63
N HIS A 303 -12.49 -8.73 -5.26
CA HIS A 303 -13.60 -9.67 -5.34
C HIS A 303 -14.80 -9.17 -4.50
N PRO A 304 -16.04 -9.32 -5.01
CA PRO A 304 -17.24 -8.89 -4.30
C PRO A 304 -17.57 -9.78 -3.09
N ASP A 305 -17.25 -11.07 -3.17
CA ASP A 305 -17.45 -12.00 -2.06
C ASP A 305 -16.34 -11.79 -1.03
N ARG A 306 -16.69 -11.11 0.07
CA ARG A 306 -15.76 -10.76 1.14
C ARG A 306 -16.22 -11.36 2.44
N PRO A 307 -15.42 -12.23 3.09
CA PRO A 307 -15.80 -12.87 4.34
C PRO A 307 -15.87 -11.86 5.47
N GLU A 308 -16.76 -12.11 6.43
CA GLU A 308 -16.74 -11.41 7.72
C GLU A 308 -15.53 -11.86 8.53
N LEU A 309 -14.96 -10.94 9.34
CA LEU A 309 -13.93 -11.35 10.29
C LEU A 309 -14.55 -12.19 11.41
N PRO A 310 -13.90 -13.29 11.84
CA PRO A 310 -14.42 -14.12 12.91
C PRO A 310 -14.57 -13.30 14.20
N SER A 311 -15.65 -13.55 14.93
CA SER A 311 -15.87 -12.88 16.21
C SER A 311 -14.82 -13.36 17.22
N ALA A 312 -14.50 -12.52 18.21
CA ALA A 312 -13.54 -12.87 19.25
C ALA A 312 -13.97 -14.07 20.13
N ALA A 313 -15.23 -14.51 20.02
CA ALA A 313 -15.80 -15.62 20.79
C ALA A 313 -15.79 -16.97 20.02
N GLU A 314 -15.43 -16.96 18.74
CA GLU A 314 -15.51 -18.13 17.84
C GLU A 314 -14.19 -18.87 17.66
N GLU A 315 -13.15 -18.55 18.44
CA GLU A 315 -11.94 -19.38 18.44
C GLU A 315 -12.23 -20.70 19.19
N PRO A 316 -12.22 -21.86 18.52
CA PRO A 316 -12.27 -23.11 19.24
C PRO A 316 -11.05 -23.21 20.16
N GLU A 317 -11.29 -23.42 21.45
CA GLU A 317 -10.29 -24.01 22.34
C GLU A 317 -9.87 -25.36 21.75
N ARG A 318 -8.80 -25.40 20.94
CA ARG A 318 -7.96 -26.57 20.53
C ARG A 318 -7.05 -26.09 19.38
N LEU A 319 -5.75 -26.35 19.34
CA LEU A 319 -4.98 -27.55 19.69
C LEU A 319 -3.79 -27.25 20.61
#